data_AF-A0A966IGD8-F1
#
_entry.id   AF-A0A966IGD8-F1
#
_cell.length_a   1.000
_cell.length_b   1.000
_cell.length_c   1.000
_cell.angle_alpha   90.00
_cell.angle_beta   90.00
_cell.angle_gamma   90.00
#
_symmetry.space_group_name_H-M   'P 1'
#
loop_
_entity.id
_entity.type
_entity.pdbx_description
1 polymer ?
#
loop_
_entity_poly.entity_id
_entity_poly.type
_entity_poly.pdbx_seq_one_letter_code
_entity_poly.pdbx_strand_id
1 'polypeptide(L)'
;MRHRIKVEIGVAAFLARAAESLGLEVRLDQQTTSIPNDEHLAVVAINSAQTQLATYPAISVAKLRNRVVVKPAQATDELLKNMQIAVNERAKSSNQSGVATYRFTLNGKLIEVSDVISIDSIWSLEYAQTSVFENAVRSANQLPLGKTELLNQNFLVINFDVSQNLDMTAPFLHLFAHEPGYRIVKSSSHSGYVALAGETKLFEKVSHAVDYLEGVINE
;
A
#
# COMPACT_ATOMS: atom_id res chain seq x y z
N MET A 1 -4.73 -13.04 23.57
CA MET A 1 -4.30 -13.84 22.40
C MET A 1 -3.76 -12.86 21.37
N ARG A 2 -2.49 -12.95 20.92
CA ARG A 2 -1.98 -12.09 19.83
C ARG A 2 -2.65 -12.52 18.52
N HIS A 3 -3.25 -11.57 17.79
CA HIS A 3 -3.91 -11.86 16.52
C HIS A 3 -2.88 -12.16 15.42
N ARG A 4 -3.20 -13.09 14.52
CA ARG A 4 -2.43 -13.30 13.29
C ARG A 4 -2.78 -12.21 12.29
N ILE A 5 -1.78 -11.65 11.62
CA ILE A 5 -1.97 -10.68 10.54
C ILE A 5 -1.84 -11.44 9.22
N LYS A 6 -2.90 -11.45 8.41
CA LYS A 6 -2.85 -11.99 7.06
C LYS A 6 -2.17 -10.99 6.13
N VAL A 7 -1.21 -11.44 5.37
CA VAL A 7 -0.39 -10.57 4.51
C VAL A 7 0.00 -11.29 3.23
N GLU A 8 0.07 -10.54 2.12
CA GLU A 8 0.57 -11.06 0.86
C GLU A 8 2.07 -11.37 0.98
N ILE A 9 2.52 -12.51 0.43
CA ILE A 9 3.93 -12.96 0.50
C ILE A 9 4.90 -11.84 0.08
N GLY A 10 4.62 -11.15 -1.03
CA GLY A 10 5.49 -10.11 -1.59
C GLY A 10 5.66 -8.85 -0.72
N VAL A 11 4.78 -8.64 0.26
CA VAL A 11 4.80 -7.46 1.16
C VAL A 11 5.02 -7.80 2.63
N ALA A 12 5.13 -9.09 2.97
CA ALA A 12 5.35 -9.56 4.35
C ALA A 12 6.59 -8.92 5.01
N ALA A 13 7.65 -8.67 4.23
CA ALA A 13 8.88 -8.05 4.71
C ALA A 13 8.64 -6.61 5.23
N PHE A 14 7.73 -5.85 4.63
CA PHE A 14 7.40 -4.50 5.11
C PHE A 14 6.67 -4.55 6.45
N LEU A 15 5.77 -5.53 6.61
CA LEU A 15 5.06 -5.73 7.88
C LEU A 15 6.01 -6.18 8.99
N ALA A 16 6.98 -7.06 8.68
CA ALA A 16 8.01 -7.47 9.62
C ALA A 16 8.86 -6.28 10.09
N ARG A 17 9.27 -5.39 9.18
CA ARG A 17 10.01 -4.16 9.54
C ARG A 17 9.19 -3.20 10.40
N ALA A 18 7.90 -3.06 10.12
CA ALA A 18 7.01 -2.24 10.94
C ALA A 18 6.84 -2.82 12.36
N ALA A 19 6.88 -4.15 12.51
CA ALA A 19 6.87 -4.78 13.81
C ALA A 19 8.20 -4.60 14.56
N GLU A 20 9.32 -4.76 13.85
CA GLU A 20 10.68 -4.57 14.37
C GLU A 20 10.90 -3.12 14.84
N SER A 21 10.47 -2.12 14.08
CA SER A 21 10.61 -0.71 14.46
C SER A 21 9.86 -0.34 15.73
N LEU A 22 8.79 -1.08 16.06
CA LEU A 22 8.04 -0.94 17.30
C LEU A 22 8.55 -1.85 18.44
N GLY A 23 9.52 -2.74 18.17
CA GLY A 23 9.99 -3.73 19.12
C GLY A 23 8.92 -4.77 19.48
N LEU A 24 8.02 -5.09 18.54
CA LEU A 24 6.87 -5.98 18.77
C LEU A 24 6.97 -7.26 17.95
N GLU A 25 6.49 -8.35 18.53
CA GLU A 25 6.35 -9.61 17.81
C GLU A 25 4.95 -9.73 17.19
N VAL A 26 4.91 -10.14 15.92
CA VAL A 26 3.66 -10.45 15.21
C VAL A 26 3.73 -11.84 14.59
N ARG A 27 2.57 -12.49 14.50
CA ARG A 27 2.44 -13.74 13.75
C ARG A 27 1.84 -13.44 12.39
N LEU A 28 2.62 -13.72 11.35
CA LEU A 28 2.19 -13.50 9.97
C LEU A 28 1.56 -14.77 9.41
N ASP A 29 0.42 -14.62 8.76
CA ASP A 29 -0.21 -15.64 7.92
C ASP A 29 -0.02 -15.21 6.46
N GLN A 30 1.01 -15.74 5.82
CA GLN A 30 1.38 -15.32 4.46
C GLN A 30 0.54 -16.05 3.42
N GLN A 31 -0.05 -15.30 2.50
CA GLN A 31 -0.96 -15.83 1.48
C GLN A 31 -0.63 -15.25 0.11
N THR A 32 -1.02 -15.97 -0.95
CA THR A 32 -1.05 -15.40 -2.30
C THR A 32 -2.38 -14.67 -2.48
N THR A 33 -2.32 -13.43 -2.94
CA THR A 33 -3.51 -12.62 -3.24
C THR A 33 -3.52 -12.21 -4.71
N SER A 34 -4.69 -11.82 -5.20
CA SER A 34 -4.82 -11.15 -6.48
C SER A 34 -5.61 -9.87 -6.25
N ILE A 35 -5.18 -8.78 -6.88
CA ILE A 35 -5.99 -7.56 -6.98
C ILE A 35 -6.76 -7.57 -8.31
N PRO A 36 -7.91 -6.87 -8.40
CA PRO A 36 -8.66 -6.73 -9.64
C PRO A 36 -7.79 -6.24 -10.81
N ASN A 37 -8.11 -6.69 -12.03
CA ASN A 37 -7.40 -6.28 -13.23
C ASN A 37 -7.78 -4.85 -13.68
N ASP A 38 -9.05 -4.49 -13.53
CA ASP A 38 -9.53 -3.16 -13.85
C ASP A 38 -9.11 -2.14 -12.80
N GLU A 39 -8.95 -0.87 -13.22
CA GLU A 39 -8.72 0.22 -12.28
C GLU A 39 -9.89 0.32 -11.29
N HIS A 40 -9.56 0.42 -10.02
CA HIS A 40 -10.53 0.40 -8.92
C HIS A 40 -10.07 1.33 -7.81
N LEU A 41 -11.03 1.73 -6.98
CA LEU A 41 -10.76 2.47 -5.76
C LEU A 41 -10.60 1.49 -4.60
N ALA A 42 -9.69 1.76 -3.68
CA ALA A 42 -9.55 0.98 -2.46
C ALA A 42 -9.53 1.87 -1.22
N VAL A 43 -10.15 1.37 -0.15
CA VAL A 43 -10.17 1.99 1.18
C VAL A 43 -9.78 0.90 2.17
N VAL A 44 -8.74 1.17 2.96
CA VAL A 44 -8.31 0.26 4.03
C VAL A 44 -8.92 0.71 5.34
N ALA A 45 -9.46 -0.24 6.11
CA ALA A 45 -9.94 -0.04 7.47
C ALA A 45 -9.17 -0.96 8.43
N ILE A 46 -8.89 -0.47 9.63
CA ILE A 46 -8.24 -1.23 10.68
C ILE A 46 -9.07 -1.09 11.94
N ASN A 47 -9.51 -2.22 12.48
CA ASN A 47 -10.27 -2.30 13.70
C ASN A 47 -9.38 -2.90 14.81
N SER A 48 -9.37 -2.27 15.98
CA SER A 48 -8.74 -2.79 17.19
C SER A 48 -9.77 -3.47 18.07
N ALA A 49 -9.38 -4.53 18.78
CA ALA A 49 -10.26 -5.27 19.70
C ALA A 49 -10.93 -4.39 20.78
N GLN A 50 -10.41 -3.18 21.02
CA GLN A 50 -10.94 -2.19 21.96
C GLN A 50 -11.87 -1.14 21.31
N THR A 51 -12.51 -1.45 20.18
CA THR A 51 -13.49 -0.61 19.41
C THR A 51 -12.94 0.58 18.64
N GLN A 52 -11.61 0.77 18.60
CA GLN A 52 -11.03 1.82 17.76
C GLN A 52 -11.05 1.40 16.29
N LEU A 53 -11.66 2.22 15.45
CA LEU A 53 -11.63 2.11 13.99
C LEU A 53 -10.75 3.22 13.42
N ALA A 54 -9.79 2.85 12.58
CA ALA A 54 -9.02 3.77 11.76
C ALA A 54 -9.26 3.43 10.29
N THR A 55 -9.59 4.43 9.47
CA THR A 55 -9.86 4.22 8.04
C THR A 55 -9.02 5.18 7.22
N TYR A 56 -8.40 4.66 6.16
CA TYR A 56 -7.51 5.40 5.29
C TYR A 56 -8.28 6.11 4.19
N PRO A 57 -7.80 7.26 3.71
CA PRO A 57 -8.32 7.89 2.51
C PRO A 57 -8.32 6.94 1.31
N ALA A 58 -9.29 7.12 0.42
CA ALA A 58 -9.40 6.30 -0.77
C ALA A 58 -8.20 6.54 -1.71
N ILE A 59 -7.69 5.46 -2.29
CA ILE A 59 -6.67 5.48 -3.34
C ILE A 59 -7.21 4.83 -4.62
N SER A 60 -6.63 5.19 -5.76
CA SER A 60 -6.83 4.45 -7.01
C SER A 60 -5.73 3.41 -7.17
N VAL A 61 -6.12 2.22 -7.61
CA VAL A 61 -5.26 1.08 -7.89
C VAL A 61 -5.47 0.66 -9.34
N ALA A 62 -4.40 0.60 -10.12
CA ALA A 62 -4.41 0.08 -11.47
C ALA A 62 -3.33 -0.99 -11.66
N LYS A 63 -3.51 -1.87 -12.65
CA LYS A 63 -2.44 -2.74 -13.14
C LYS A 63 -1.79 -2.17 -14.38
N LEU A 64 -0.47 -2.23 -14.45
CA LEU A 64 0.33 -1.93 -15.63
C LEU A 64 1.28 -3.09 -15.87
N ARG A 65 1.00 -3.94 -16.86
CA ARG A 65 1.70 -5.23 -17.05
C ARG A 65 1.59 -6.07 -15.77
N ASN A 66 2.71 -6.41 -15.13
CA ASN A 66 2.77 -7.14 -13.86
C ASN A 66 2.90 -6.22 -12.63
N ARG A 67 2.78 -4.90 -12.82
CA ARG A 67 2.96 -3.89 -11.79
C ARG A 67 1.60 -3.41 -11.28
N VAL A 68 1.59 -3.00 -10.02
CA VAL A 68 0.50 -2.32 -9.35
C VAL A 68 0.89 -0.86 -9.21
N VAL A 69 0.01 0.00 -9.67
CA VAL A 69 0.16 1.45 -9.67
C VAL A 69 -0.85 2.02 -8.67
N VAL A 70 -0.35 2.74 -7.67
CA VAL A 70 -1.18 3.33 -6.61
C VAL A 70 -0.99 4.84 -6.55
N LYS A 71 -2.10 5.58 -6.51
CA LYS A 71 -2.15 7.05 -6.42
C LYS A 71 -3.37 7.49 -5.60
N PRO A 72 -3.43 8.73 -5.08
CA PRO A 72 -4.65 9.29 -4.50
C PRO A 72 -5.86 9.12 -5.43
N ALA A 73 -7.03 8.82 -4.87
CA ALA A 73 -8.24 8.70 -5.66
C ALA A 73 -8.61 10.05 -6.29
N GLN A 74 -8.89 10.04 -7.60
CA GLN A 74 -9.38 11.19 -8.34
C GLN A 74 -10.86 10.98 -8.64
N ALA A 75 -11.71 11.31 -7.67
CA ALA A 75 -13.17 11.20 -7.78
C ALA A 75 -13.83 12.40 -7.10
N THR A 76 -15.16 12.51 -7.22
CA THR A 76 -15.90 13.58 -6.54
C THR A 76 -15.85 13.40 -5.03
N ASP A 77 -15.78 14.52 -4.29
CA ASP A 77 -15.80 14.51 -2.83
C ASP A 77 -17.01 13.76 -2.25
N GLU A 78 -18.15 13.88 -2.93
CA GLU A 78 -19.37 13.16 -2.56
C GLU A 78 -19.19 11.64 -2.66
N LEU A 79 -18.59 11.14 -3.75
CA LEU A 79 -18.34 9.72 -3.92
C LEU A 79 -17.37 9.21 -2.84
N LEU A 80 -16.26 9.91 -2.63
CA LEU A 80 -15.25 9.54 -1.65
C LEU A 80 -15.82 9.53 -0.23
N LYS A 81 -16.65 10.52 0.12
CA LYS A 81 -17.34 10.59 1.41
C LYS A 81 -18.33 9.45 1.59
N ASN A 82 -19.14 9.14 0.57
CA ASN A 82 -20.11 8.05 0.62
C ASN A 82 -19.41 6.69 0.78
N MET A 83 -18.31 6.48 0.07
CA MET A 83 -17.48 5.29 0.24
C MET A 83 -16.90 5.20 1.65
N GLN A 84 -16.38 6.30 2.18
CA GLN A 84 -15.82 6.35 3.53
C GLN A 84 -16.85 6.01 4.61
N ILE A 85 -18.09 6.51 4.48
CA ILE A 85 -19.21 6.18 5.36
C ILE A 85 -19.54 4.69 5.26
N ALA A 86 -19.71 4.16 4.04
CA ALA A 86 -20.06 2.76 3.82
C ALA A 86 -19.00 1.80 4.37
N VAL A 87 -17.71 2.14 4.26
CA VAL A 87 -16.61 1.36 4.85
C VAL A 87 -16.68 1.42 6.37
N ASN A 88 -16.87 2.60 6.95
CA ASN A 88 -16.93 2.76 8.40
C ASN A 88 -18.09 1.97 9.02
N GLU A 89 -19.26 1.96 8.38
CA GLU A 89 -20.43 1.19 8.84
C GLU A 89 -20.17 -0.32 8.78
N ARG A 90 -19.60 -0.81 7.67
CA ARG A 90 -19.27 -2.23 7.49
C ARG A 90 -18.18 -2.70 8.44
N ALA A 91 -17.13 -1.90 8.63
CA ALA A 91 -16.03 -2.25 9.52
C ALA A 91 -16.48 -2.30 10.99
N LYS A 92 -17.44 -1.45 11.39
CA LYS A 92 -18.04 -1.51 12.74
C LYS A 92 -18.94 -2.74 12.93
N SER A 93 -19.66 -3.17 11.88
CA SER A 93 -20.61 -4.29 11.99
C SER A 93 -19.99 -5.67 11.80
N SER A 94 -18.77 -5.77 11.24
CA SER A 94 -18.15 -7.06 10.92
C SER A 94 -17.65 -7.85 12.14
N ASN A 95 -17.62 -7.25 13.35
CA ASN A 95 -16.96 -7.80 14.55
C ASN A 95 -15.51 -8.28 14.32
N GLN A 96 -14.91 -7.91 13.17
CA GLN A 96 -13.60 -8.37 12.76
C GLN A 96 -12.55 -7.42 13.32
N SER A 97 -11.62 -7.97 14.10
CA SER A 97 -10.41 -7.26 14.52
C SER A 97 -9.31 -7.45 13.46
N GLY A 98 -8.50 -6.42 13.22
CA GLY A 98 -7.43 -6.44 12.23
C GLY A 98 -7.71 -5.54 11.03
N VAL A 99 -7.15 -5.90 9.87
CA VAL A 99 -7.19 -5.11 8.64
C VAL A 99 -8.27 -5.65 7.69
N ALA A 100 -8.95 -4.74 7.00
CA ALA A 100 -9.80 -5.05 5.86
C ALA A 100 -9.62 -4.00 4.75
N THR A 101 -9.40 -4.47 3.52
CA THR A 101 -9.32 -3.65 2.31
C THR A 101 -10.62 -3.80 1.53
N TYR A 102 -11.33 -2.69 1.35
CA TYR A 102 -12.57 -2.61 0.59
C TYR A 102 -12.26 -2.06 -0.79
N ARG A 103 -12.54 -2.83 -1.85
CA ARG A 103 -12.30 -2.46 -3.24
C ARG A 103 -13.60 -2.13 -3.94
N PHE A 104 -13.62 -1.05 -4.71
CA PHE A 104 -14.80 -0.51 -5.36
C PHE A 104 -14.51 -0.20 -6.82
N THR A 105 -15.52 -0.29 -7.68
CA THR A 105 -15.41 0.28 -9.03
C THR A 105 -15.20 1.79 -8.93
N LEU A 106 -14.75 2.41 -10.03
CA LEU A 106 -14.60 3.88 -10.09
C LEU A 106 -15.91 4.65 -9.84
N ASN A 107 -17.07 3.98 -9.98
CA ASN A 107 -18.40 4.53 -9.68
C ASN A 107 -18.88 4.22 -8.25
N GLY A 108 -18.03 3.67 -7.38
CA GLY A 108 -18.35 3.40 -5.97
C GLY A 108 -19.09 2.10 -5.67
N LYS A 109 -19.22 1.18 -6.63
CA LYS A 109 -19.83 -0.13 -6.37
C LYS A 109 -18.80 -1.04 -5.71
N LEU A 110 -19.11 -1.59 -4.54
CA LEU A 110 -18.24 -2.57 -3.86
C LEU A 110 -18.03 -3.81 -4.75
N ILE A 111 -16.76 -4.17 -4.95
CA ILE A 111 -16.31 -5.34 -5.72
C ILE A 111 -15.93 -6.46 -4.74
N GLU A 112 -15.11 -6.14 -3.73
CA GLU A 112 -14.47 -7.12 -2.88
C GLU A 112 -14.18 -6.53 -1.49
N VAL A 113 -14.19 -7.38 -0.46
CA VAL A 113 -13.58 -7.09 0.84
C VAL A 113 -12.55 -8.19 1.12
N SER A 114 -11.30 -7.79 1.33
CA SER A 114 -10.20 -8.71 1.65
C SER A 114 -9.67 -8.40 3.03
N ASP A 115 -9.37 -9.43 3.83
CA ASP A 115 -8.75 -9.29 5.15
C ASP A 115 -7.23 -9.53 5.12
N VAL A 116 -6.63 -9.47 3.94
CA VAL A 116 -5.20 -9.64 3.69
C VAL A 116 -4.58 -8.29 3.32
N ILE A 117 -3.48 -7.93 3.97
CA ILE A 117 -2.68 -6.76 3.56
C ILE A 117 -1.95 -7.11 2.26
N SER A 118 -2.31 -6.44 1.17
CA SER A 118 -1.74 -6.68 -0.16
C SER A 118 -0.90 -5.50 -0.68
N ILE A 119 -0.30 -5.70 -1.85
CA ILE A 119 0.57 -4.75 -2.55
C ILE A 119 -0.06 -3.36 -2.78
N ASP A 120 -1.39 -3.27 -2.90
CA ASP A 120 -2.13 -2.01 -2.98
C ASP A 120 -2.12 -1.18 -1.67
N SER A 121 -1.51 -1.68 -0.60
CA SER A 121 -1.34 -0.97 0.68
C SER A 121 0.06 -0.34 0.86
N ILE A 122 1.02 -0.63 -0.03
CA ILE A 122 2.43 -0.17 0.12
C ILE A 122 2.59 1.35 0.11
N TRP A 123 1.69 2.07 -0.56
CA TRP A 123 1.69 3.53 -0.60
C TRP A 123 1.68 4.15 0.81
N SER A 124 1.03 3.47 1.76
CA SER A 124 0.86 3.97 3.13
C SER A 124 2.18 4.02 3.91
N LEU A 125 3.23 3.33 3.45
CA LEU A 125 4.57 3.39 4.06
C LEU A 125 5.22 4.76 3.86
N GLU A 126 4.96 5.42 2.74
CA GLU A 126 5.55 6.74 2.43
C GLU A 126 4.57 7.88 2.65
N TYR A 127 3.27 7.66 2.43
CA TYR A 127 2.30 8.76 2.28
C TYR A 127 1.12 8.74 3.25
N ALA A 128 1.12 7.86 4.24
CA ALA A 128 0.19 7.94 5.38
C ALA A 128 0.93 8.36 6.65
N GLN A 129 0.29 9.13 7.52
CA GLN A 129 0.88 9.55 8.79
C GLN A 129 1.23 8.36 9.71
N THR A 130 0.42 7.31 9.67
CA THR A 130 0.72 6.00 10.23
C THR A 130 0.38 4.97 9.17
N SER A 131 1.34 4.12 8.80
CA SER A 131 1.12 3.16 7.70
C SER A 131 0.10 2.09 8.07
N VAL A 132 -0.51 1.47 7.04
CA VAL A 132 -1.39 0.30 7.19
C VAL A 132 -0.64 -0.80 7.96
N PHE A 133 0.64 -0.98 7.66
CA PHE A 133 1.51 -1.97 8.29
C PHE A 133 1.70 -1.71 9.78
N GLU A 134 2.03 -0.48 10.18
CA GLU A 134 2.18 -0.12 11.60
C GLU A 134 0.86 -0.26 12.34
N ASN A 135 -0.24 0.24 11.79
CA ASN A 135 -1.55 0.12 12.42
C ASN A 135 -2.04 -1.33 12.50
N ALA A 136 -1.65 -2.20 11.56
CA ALA A 136 -1.92 -3.63 11.65
C ALA A 136 -1.17 -4.27 12.84
N VAL A 137 0.10 -3.93 13.02
CA VAL A 137 0.90 -4.36 14.19
C VAL A 137 0.28 -3.86 15.49
N ARG A 138 -0.13 -2.58 15.52
CA ARG A 138 -0.78 -1.96 16.68
C ARG A 138 -2.11 -2.65 17.02
N SER A 139 -2.96 -2.89 16.02
CA SER A 139 -4.21 -3.65 16.20
C SER A 139 -3.96 -5.06 16.73
N ALA A 140 -3.01 -5.81 16.15
CA ALA A 140 -2.70 -7.18 16.58
C ALA A 140 -2.19 -7.28 18.03
N ASN A 141 -1.59 -6.19 18.53
CA ASN A 141 -1.09 -6.04 19.89
C ASN A 141 -2.03 -5.23 20.80
N GLN A 142 -3.23 -4.88 20.35
CA GLN A 142 -4.23 -4.10 21.11
C GLN A 142 -3.69 -2.74 21.58
N LEU A 143 -2.84 -2.12 20.78
CA LEU A 143 -2.35 -0.76 20.99
C LEU A 143 -3.29 0.27 20.34
N PRO A 144 -3.31 1.52 20.83
CA PRO A 144 -4.04 2.59 20.16
C PRO A 144 -3.58 2.73 18.71
N LEU A 145 -4.50 2.87 17.76
CA LEU A 145 -4.20 3.10 16.35
C LEU A 145 -3.72 4.55 16.15
N GLY A 146 -2.78 4.72 15.22
CA GLY A 146 -2.29 6.01 14.75
C GLY A 146 -3.19 6.65 13.69
N LYS A 147 -2.82 7.87 13.30
CA LYS A 147 -3.59 8.68 12.35
C LYS A 147 -3.41 8.18 10.91
N THR A 148 -4.46 8.28 10.11
CA THR A 148 -4.50 7.74 8.74
C THR A 148 -4.45 8.81 7.65
N GLU A 149 -4.22 10.06 8.03
CA GLU A 149 -4.17 11.21 7.13
C GLU A 149 -3.06 11.05 6.07
N LEU A 150 -3.34 11.51 4.84
CA LEU A 150 -2.33 11.58 3.78
C LEU A 150 -1.29 12.66 4.11
N LEU A 151 -0.01 12.32 3.93
CA LEU A 151 1.10 13.28 4.02
C LEU A 151 1.23 14.13 2.73
N ASN A 152 0.75 13.61 1.60
CA ASN A 152 0.75 14.31 0.32
C ASN A 152 -0.49 13.91 -0.50
N GLN A 153 -1.08 14.88 -1.22
CA GLN A 153 -2.26 14.68 -2.07
C GLN A 153 -1.91 14.38 -3.53
N ASN A 154 -0.63 14.40 -3.88
CA ASN A 154 -0.13 14.14 -5.23
C ASN A 154 1.11 13.24 -5.17
N PHE A 155 0.87 11.94 -5.23
CA PHE A 155 1.92 10.92 -5.23
C PHE A 155 1.59 9.77 -6.18
N LEU A 156 2.62 9.00 -6.51
CA LEU A 156 2.52 7.76 -7.24
C LEU A 156 3.47 6.72 -6.65
N VAL A 157 3.00 5.49 -6.55
CA VAL A 157 3.79 4.33 -6.14
C VAL A 157 3.60 3.20 -7.14
N ILE A 158 4.71 2.61 -7.59
CA ILE A 158 4.71 1.44 -8.49
C ILE A 158 5.64 0.38 -7.91
N ASN A 159 5.17 -0.86 -7.78
CA ASN A 159 6.03 -1.96 -7.37
C ASN A 159 6.90 -2.48 -8.53
N PHE A 160 8.02 -3.09 -8.18
CA PHE A 160 8.88 -3.82 -9.10
C PHE A 160 9.22 -5.19 -8.51
N ASP A 161 9.41 -6.17 -9.40
CA ASP A 161 9.88 -7.51 -9.06
C ASP A 161 10.73 -8.02 -10.21
N VAL A 162 12.02 -8.21 -9.97
CA VAL A 162 13.01 -8.42 -11.04
C VAL A 162 13.83 -9.68 -10.83
N SER A 163 14.42 -10.13 -11.93
CA SER A 163 15.28 -11.31 -11.92
C SER A 163 16.51 -11.08 -11.05
N GLN A 164 16.91 -12.11 -10.30
CA GLN A 164 18.04 -12.06 -9.35
C GLN A 164 19.42 -11.91 -10.00
N ASN A 165 19.49 -11.96 -11.33
CA ASN A 165 20.71 -11.79 -12.10
C ASN A 165 20.98 -10.34 -12.52
N LEU A 166 20.05 -9.41 -12.29
CA LEU A 166 20.23 -8.01 -12.64
C LEU A 166 21.09 -7.31 -11.59
N ASP A 167 21.97 -6.42 -12.04
CA ASP A 167 22.66 -5.52 -11.11
C ASP A 167 21.68 -4.47 -10.61
N MET A 168 21.40 -4.49 -9.30
CA MET A 168 20.54 -3.50 -8.67
C MET A 168 21.32 -2.24 -8.25
N THR A 169 22.65 -2.25 -8.23
CA THR A 169 23.46 -1.15 -7.69
C THR A 169 23.60 0.00 -8.67
N ALA A 170 24.01 -0.27 -9.92
CA ALA A 170 24.16 0.76 -10.93
C ALA A 170 22.87 1.55 -11.21
N PRO A 171 21.67 0.91 -11.27
CA PRO A 171 20.40 1.64 -11.38
C PRO A 171 20.18 2.71 -10.31
N PHE A 172 20.54 2.45 -9.05
CA PHE A 172 20.34 3.45 -8.00
C PHE A 172 21.14 4.73 -8.25
N LEU A 173 22.38 4.61 -8.76
CA LEU A 173 23.20 5.77 -9.06
C LEU A 173 22.55 6.64 -10.14
N HIS A 174 22.11 6.02 -11.24
CA HIS A 174 21.44 6.71 -12.34
C HIS A 174 20.14 7.37 -11.86
N LEU A 175 19.27 6.62 -11.18
CA LEU A 175 17.94 7.09 -10.79
C LEU A 175 18.01 8.23 -9.77
N PHE A 176 18.88 8.15 -8.77
CA PHE A 176 19.03 9.23 -7.80
C PHE A 176 19.74 10.46 -8.37
N ALA A 177 20.55 10.31 -9.42
CA ALA A 177 21.09 11.46 -10.16
C ALA A 177 20.02 12.14 -11.03
N HIS A 178 19.14 11.36 -11.66
CA HIS A 178 18.07 11.87 -12.53
C HIS A 178 16.96 12.57 -11.74
N GLU A 179 16.50 11.96 -10.65
CA GLU A 179 15.45 12.50 -9.79
C GLU A 179 15.75 12.15 -8.32
N PRO A 180 16.38 13.09 -7.58
CA PRO A 180 16.76 12.88 -6.18
C PRO A 180 15.56 12.64 -5.24
N GLY A 181 14.34 12.98 -5.67
CA GLY A 181 13.12 12.77 -4.89
C GLY A 181 12.63 11.32 -4.84
N TYR A 182 13.19 10.41 -5.63
CA TYR A 182 12.75 9.01 -5.62
C TYR A 182 12.91 8.36 -4.25
N ARG A 183 11.86 7.66 -3.83
CA ARG A 183 11.85 6.75 -2.69
C ARG A 183 11.82 5.33 -3.23
N ILE A 184 12.97 4.66 -3.24
CA ILE A 184 13.06 3.26 -3.69
C ILE A 184 13.27 2.37 -2.48
N VAL A 185 12.28 1.54 -2.15
CA VAL A 185 12.30 0.72 -0.95
C VAL A 185 12.10 -0.74 -1.33
N LYS A 186 13.04 -1.59 -0.91
CA LYS A 186 13.07 -3.00 -1.29
C LYS A 186 12.43 -3.89 -0.24
N SER A 187 11.56 -4.82 -0.61
CA SER A 187 11.12 -5.92 0.27
C SER A 187 12.12 -7.08 0.27
N SER A 188 12.88 -7.25 -0.81
CA SER A 188 13.95 -8.25 -0.95
C SER A 188 15.20 -7.65 -1.61
N SER A 189 16.11 -8.47 -2.16
CA SER A 189 17.23 -7.95 -2.95
C SER A 189 16.80 -7.34 -4.29
N HIS A 190 15.73 -7.87 -4.91
CA HIS A 190 15.29 -7.60 -6.29
C HIS A 190 13.79 -7.28 -6.43
N SER A 191 13.09 -7.05 -5.31
CA SER A 191 11.69 -6.63 -5.33
C SER A 191 11.45 -5.51 -4.33
N GLY A 192 10.46 -4.67 -4.62
CA GLY A 192 10.19 -3.46 -3.86
C GLY A 192 9.20 -2.53 -4.54
N TYR A 193 9.32 -1.24 -4.24
CA TYR A 193 8.58 -0.19 -4.93
C TYR A 193 9.41 1.06 -5.14
N VAL A 194 8.99 1.84 -6.13
CA VAL A 194 9.40 3.22 -6.35
C VAL A 194 8.22 4.12 -6.01
N ALA A 195 8.47 5.15 -5.23
CA ALA A 195 7.50 6.16 -4.85
C ALA A 195 8.04 7.56 -5.14
N LEU A 196 7.17 8.45 -5.62
CA LEU A 196 7.47 9.86 -5.84
C LEU A 196 6.23 10.71 -5.57
N ALA A 197 6.44 11.88 -4.97
CA ALA A 197 5.41 12.90 -4.79
C ALA A 197 5.84 14.21 -5.47
N GLY A 198 4.88 15.01 -5.93
CA GLY A 198 5.16 16.25 -6.65
C GLY A 198 4.19 16.52 -7.78
N GLU A 199 4.38 17.65 -8.47
CA GLU A 199 3.29 18.28 -9.23
C GLU A 199 3.14 17.79 -10.68
N THR A 200 4.20 17.32 -11.33
CA THR A 200 4.13 17.03 -12.77
C THR A 200 4.77 15.69 -13.14
N LYS A 201 4.12 15.00 -14.09
CA LYS A 201 4.64 13.81 -14.78
C LYS A 201 5.03 12.64 -13.87
N LEU A 202 4.35 12.47 -12.74
CA LEU A 202 4.63 11.38 -11.80
C LEU A 202 4.61 10.00 -12.48
N PHE A 203 3.62 9.76 -13.36
CA PHE A 203 3.52 8.49 -14.08
C PHE A 203 4.73 8.23 -14.99
N GLU A 204 5.13 9.21 -15.81
CA GLU A 204 6.31 9.11 -16.67
C GLU A 204 7.56 8.81 -15.83
N LYS A 205 7.78 9.60 -14.77
CA LYS A 205 8.97 9.49 -13.91
C LYS A 205 9.05 8.16 -13.17
N VAL A 206 7.97 7.74 -12.50
CA VAL A 206 8.00 6.51 -11.71
C VAL A 206 7.98 5.28 -12.62
N SER A 207 7.28 5.33 -13.76
CA SER A 207 7.34 4.24 -14.74
C SER A 207 8.75 4.10 -15.31
N HIS A 208 9.40 5.20 -15.70
CA HIS A 208 10.80 5.19 -16.16
C HIS A 208 11.72 4.56 -15.13
N ALA A 209 11.62 4.99 -13.87
CA ALA A 209 12.45 4.44 -12.80
C ALA A 209 12.26 2.93 -12.62
N VAL A 210 11.02 2.46 -12.65
CA VAL A 210 10.74 1.03 -12.59
C VAL A 210 11.24 0.32 -13.85
N ASP A 211 10.96 0.83 -15.06
CA ASP A 211 11.46 0.25 -16.32
C ASP A 211 12.99 0.11 -16.32
N TYR A 212 13.72 1.07 -15.75
CA TYR A 212 15.18 1.03 -15.62
C TYR A 212 15.64 -0.02 -14.59
N LEU A 213 14.98 -0.11 -13.42
CA LEU A 213 15.25 -1.15 -12.42
C LEU A 213 14.99 -2.57 -12.96
N GLU A 214 13.98 -2.71 -13.82
CA GLU A 214 13.63 -3.98 -14.45
C GLU A 214 14.49 -4.31 -15.69
N GLY A 215 15.42 -3.41 -16.08
CA GLY A 215 16.26 -3.59 -17.27
C GLY A 215 15.48 -3.56 -18.58
N VAL A 216 14.25 -3.04 -18.58
CA VAL A 216 13.42 -2.85 -19.78
C VAL A 216 13.99 -1.75 -20.67
N ILE A 217 14.61 -0.75 -20.04
CA ILE A 217 15.32 0.36 -20.69
C ILE A 217 16.75 0.42 -20.13
N ASN A 218 17.70 0.86 -20.96
CA ASN A 218 19.08 1.15 -20.58
C ASN A 218 19.45 2.51 -21.20
N GLU A 219 20.16 3.34 -20.44
CA GLU A 219 20.66 4.67 -20.83
C GLU A 219 22.13 4.84 -20.44
#